data_AF-A0A3M0DUV7-F1
#
_entry.id   AF-A0A3M0DUV7-F1
#
_cell.length_a   1.000
_cell.length_b   1.000
_cell.length_c   1.000
_cell.angle_alpha   90.00
_cell.angle_beta   90.00
_cell.angle_gamma   90.00
#
_symmetry.space_group_name_H-M   'P 1'
#
loop_
_entity.id
_entity.type
_entity.pdbx_description
1 polymer ?
#
loop_
_entity_poly.entity_id
_entity_poly.type
_entity_poly.pdbx_seq_one_letter_code
_entity_poly.pdbx_strand_id
1 'polypeptide(L)'
;MATMSNRDAMAADTAIGAPPLAAFRTLVLADDALQARLGAIERPDRYITDAIALAATHGIPLEADAIRNAILPMGRPKPAPITLDRWPPRGWLPVHAVETGAAPAFDWVWFGAQPLDAPFYGDMIRRFAARPFNRMFRIRTDLATLVDTSDTAAGPAPAGFIHHMSRCGSTLVAQMLGADPHHVMLSEPAPLDAVVRWALQSEAPRYDQVAALRAVVAALGRDRSGQTHRVVFKLDSWHAVALPLFRAAFPETPWVFLYRDPVEILVSQQRQRGIHTVPGLLPTSIVDIAGGADMAADRYAACVLKRIGEAVLDHWPLDHSPSGSGLLVDYAEMPDAVVDRIAPHFGFVPDAGQRAAMMQVATRDAKAPDRRFTPDTTAKRRDATPEIEAARVLVDPVHARLETLRKASRP
;
A
#
# COMPACT_ATOMS: atom_id res chain seq x y z
N MET A 1 38.50 -13.54 -32.69
CA MET A 1 38.76 -12.79 -31.45
C MET A 1 37.63 -11.78 -31.28
N ALA A 2 36.60 -12.15 -30.53
CA ALA A 2 35.46 -11.28 -30.26
C ALA A 2 35.83 -10.38 -29.07
N THR A 3 35.74 -9.07 -29.27
CA THR A 3 35.96 -8.06 -28.23
C THR A 3 34.85 -8.14 -27.19
N MET A 4 35.19 -8.57 -25.98
CA MET A 4 34.32 -8.46 -24.79
C MET A 4 33.93 -6.99 -24.58
N SER A 5 32.66 -6.76 -24.30
CA SER A 5 32.12 -5.44 -23.98
C SER A 5 32.72 -4.93 -22.67
N ASN A 6 32.99 -3.62 -22.59
CA ASN A 6 33.56 -2.96 -21.41
C ASN A 6 32.71 -3.14 -20.12
N ARG A 7 31.45 -3.58 -20.25
CA ARG A 7 30.57 -3.96 -19.12
C ARG A 7 30.93 -5.32 -18.49
N ASP A 8 31.34 -6.30 -19.30
CA ASP A 8 31.72 -7.63 -18.80
C ASP A 8 33.07 -7.58 -18.08
N ALA A 9 33.95 -6.66 -18.50
CA ALA A 9 35.23 -6.41 -17.83
C ALA A 9 35.06 -5.75 -16.46
N MET A 10 34.18 -4.75 -16.31
CA MET A 10 33.93 -4.10 -15.01
C MET A 10 33.22 -4.99 -13.99
N ALA A 11 32.35 -5.90 -14.43
CA ALA A 11 31.69 -6.88 -13.55
C ALA A 11 32.65 -8.01 -13.11
N ALA A 12 33.63 -8.36 -13.94
CA ALA A 12 34.66 -9.35 -13.60
C ALA A 12 35.72 -8.78 -12.64
N ASP A 13 36.06 -7.48 -12.76
CA ASP A 13 37.14 -6.86 -11.97
C ASP A 13 36.72 -6.50 -10.54
N THR A 14 35.41 -6.46 -10.24
CA THR A 14 34.89 -6.30 -8.87
C THR A 14 34.77 -7.62 -8.10
N ALA A 15 34.98 -8.77 -8.74
CA ALA A 15 34.89 -10.10 -8.11
C ALA A 15 36.21 -10.59 -7.49
N ILE A 16 37.35 -10.01 -7.87
CA ILE A 16 38.67 -10.43 -7.39
C ILE A 16 38.91 -9.80 -6.00
N GLY A 17 38.44 -10.48 -4.94
CA GLY A 17 38.73 -10.13 -3.54
C GLY A 17 37.51 -9.89 -2.64
N ALA A 18 36.29 -9.97 -3.16
CA ALA A 18 35.09 -9.90 -2.33
C ALA A 18 34.91 -11.17 -1.48
N PRO A 19 34.47 -11.09 -0.21
CA PRO A 19 34.13 -12.26 0.58
C PRO A 19 33.13 -13.17 -0.18
N PRO A 20 33.20 -14.51 -0.10
CA PRO A 20 32.37 -15.42 -0.90
C PRO A 20 30.86 -15.12 -0.84
N LEU A 21 30.36 -14.72 0.33
CA LEU A 21 28.97 -14.31 0.53
C LEU A 21 28.60 -13.05 -0.27
N ALA A 22 29.51 -12.08 -0.39
CA ALA A 22 29.30 -10.86 -1.17
C ALA A 22 29.32 -11.17 -2.68
N ALA A 23 30.28 -11.97 -3.15
CA ALA A 23 30.32 -12.43 -4.55
C ALA A 23 29.05 -13.20 -4.94
N PHE A 24 28.59 -14.10 -4.08
CA PHE A 24 27.34 -14.84 -4.30
C PHE A 24 26.12 -13.92 -4.31
N ARG A 25 26.09 -12.89 -3.45
CA ARG A 25 25.01 -11.91 -3.46
C ARG A 25 24.95 -11.15 -4.78
N THR A 26 26.09 -10.66 -5.27
CA THR A 26 26.18 -9.96 -6.55
C THR A 26 25.71 -10.84 -7.71
N LEU A 27 26.15 -12.10 -7.75
CA LEU A 27 25.73 -13.08 -8.75
C LEU A 27 24.20 -13.23 -8.78
N VAL A 28 23.59 -13.52 -7.62
CA VAL A 28 22.14 -13.78 -7.55
C VAL A 28 21.33 -12.52 -7.85
N LEU A 29 21.74 -11.35 -7.36
CA LEU A 29 21.02 -10.09 -7.63
C LEU A 29 21.08 -9.64 -9.10
N ALA A 30 22.03 -10.16 -9.88
CA ALA A 30 22.15 -9.88 -11.30
C ALA A 30 21.27 -10.80 -12.18
N ASP A 31 20.70 -11.88 -11.63
CA ASP A 31 19.99 -12.92 -12.40
C ASP A 31 18.60 -13.24 -11.80
N ASP A 32 17.55 -12.88 -12.54
CA ASP A 32 16.15 -13.07 -12.11
C ASP A 32 15.76 -14.54 -11.95
N ALA A 33 16.35 -15.45 -12.73
CA ALA A 33 16.08 -16.88 -12.63
C ALA A 33 16.71 -17.47 -11.35
N LEU A 34 17.90 -17.01 -10.98
CA LEU A 34 18.54 -17.39 -9.70
C LEU A 34 17.74 -16.84 -8.51
N GLN A 35 17.25 -15.61 -8.60
CA GLN A 35 16.35 -15.03 -7.58
C GLN A 35 15.07 -15.85 -7.44
N ALA A 36 14.44 -16.23 -8.56
CA ALA A 36 13.24 -17.07 -8.54
C ALA A 36 13.48 -18.45 -7.93
N ARG A 37 14.59 -19.10 -8.29
CA ARG A 37 14.97 -20.41 -7.76
C ARG A 37 15.18 -20.38 -6.25
N LEU A 38 15.98 -19.43 -5.75
CA LEU A 38 16.28 -19.35 -4.31
C LEU A 38 15.13 -18.76 -3.50
N GLY A 39 14.43 -17.77 -4.04
CA GLY A 39 13.32 -17.09 -3.39
C GLY A 39 12.10 -17.99 -3.15
N ALA A 40 11.95 -19.07 -3.93
CA ALA A 40 10.93 -20.09 -3.73
C ALA A 40 11.19 -21.01 -2.52
N ILE A 41 12.39 -20.99 -1.93
CA ILE A 41 12.76 -21.89 -0.84
C ILE A 41 12.47 -21.22 0.51
N GLU A 42 11.46 -21.75 1.22
CA GLU A 42 11.04 -21.20 2.51
C GLU A 42 11.77 -21.81 3.72
N ARG A 43 12.20 -23.07 3.61
CA ARG A 43 12.85 -23.81 4.71
C ARG A 43 14.34 -23.45 4.81
N PRO A 44 14.84 -22.95 5.96
CA PRO A 44 16.23 -22.54 6.13
C PRO A 44 17.27 -23.59 5.76
N ASP A 45 17.11 -24.85 6.21
CA ASP A 45 18.10 -25.90 5.95
C ASP A 45 18.21 -26.22 4.46
N ARG A 46 17.05 -26.34 3.78
CA ARG A 46 17.01 -26.53 2.33
C ARG A 46 17.59 -25.33 1.59
N TYR A 47 17.30 -24.11 2.05
CA TYR A 47 17.86 -22.90 1.45
C TYR A 47 19.39 -22.88 1.54
N ILE A 48 19.95 -23.26 2.69
CA ILE A 48 21.41 -23.35 2.87
C ILE A 48 22.00 -24.38 1.90
N THR A 49 21.45 -25.60 1.85
CA THR A 49 21.93 -26.65 0.95
C THR A 49 21.88 -26.22 -0.53
N ASP A 50 20.75 -25.68 -0.98
CA ASP A 50 20.56 -25.31 -2.38
C ASP A 50 21.41 -24.08 -2.75
N ALA A 51 21.61 -23.12 -1.84
CA ALA A 51 22.48 -21.97 -2.05
C ALA A 51 23.96 -22.36 -2.14
N ILE A 52 24.44 -23.31 -1.31
CA ILE A 52 25.80 -23.86 -1.41
C ILE A 52 25.99 -24.58 -2.74
N ALA A 53 25.03 -25.44 -3.11
CA ALA A 53 25.09 -26.18 -4.37
C ALA A 53 25.14 -25.21 -5.57
N LEU A 54 24.33 -24.14 -5.55
CA LEU A 54 24.36 -23.11 -6.57
C LEU A 54 25.69 -22.32 -6.56
N ALA A 55 26.20 -21.92 -5.39
CA ALA A 55 27.47 -21.22 -5.30
C ALA A 55 28.62 -22.06 -5.90
N ALA A 56 28.62 -23.38 -5.65
CA ALA A 56 29.61 -24.31 -6.18
C ALA A 56 29.58 -24.40 -7.72
N THR A 57 28.41 -24.35 -8.37
CA THR A 57 28.34 -24.34 -9.85
C THR A 57 28.94 -23.08 -10.48
N HIS A 58 29.14 -22.03 -9.69
CA HIS A 58 29.78 -20.78 -10.09
C HIS A 58 31.18 -20.58 -9.48
N GLY A 59 31.76 -21.62 -8.86
CA GLY A 59 33.10 -21.56 -8.28
C GLY A 59 33.23 -20.67 -7.05
N ILE A 60 32.13 -20.40 -6.35
CA ILE A 60 32.11 -19.56 -5.14
C ILE A 60 32.13 -20.47 -3.90
N PRO A 61 33.20 -20.45 -3.06
CA PRO A 61 33.31 -21.30 -1.88
C PRO A 61 32.47 -20.74 -0.73
N LEU A 62 31.18 -21.07 -0.72
CA LEU A 62 30.22 -20.57 0.27
C LEU A 62 30.02 -21.59 1.40
N GLU A 63 30.28 -21.18 2.64
CA GLU A 63 30.12 -22.02 3.83
C GLU A 63 28.72 -21.94 4.43
N ALA A 64 28.23 -23.06 4.98
CA ALA A 64 26.90 -23.14 5.60
C ALA A 64 26.72 -22.13 6.74
N ASP A 65 27.75 -21.93 7.56
CA ASP A 65 27.70 -21.01 8.70
C ASP A 65 27.58 -19.54 8.25
N ALA A 66 28.19 -19.18 7.13
CA ALA A 66 28.08 -17.84 6.55
C ALA A 66 26.62 -17.54 6.15
N ILE A 67 25.96 -18.51 5.50
CA ILE A 67 24.54 -18.39 5.12
C ILE A 67 23.66 -18.38 6.37
N ARG A 68 23.89 -19.31 7.32
CA ARG A 68 23.10 -19.42 8.55
C ARG A 68 23.10 -18.09 9.31
N ASN A 69 24.27 -17.47 9.47
CA ASN A 69 24.41 -16.16 10.09
C ASN A 69 23.70 -15.05 9.31
N ALA A 70 23.75 -15.09 7.97
CA ALA A 70 23.10 -14.10 7.10
C ALA A 70 21.56 -14.18 7.12
N ILE A 71 20.97 -15.35 7.42
CA ILE A 71 19.51 -15.56 7.46
C ILE A 71 18.91 -15.53 8.87
N LEU A 72 19.71 -15.26 9.90
CA LEU A 72 19.19 -15.08 11.25
C LEU A 72 18.22 -13.89 11.29
N PRO A 73 17.13 -13.97 12.07
CA PRO A 73 16.33 -12.80 12.38
C PRO A 73 17.22 -11.79 13.09
N MET A 74 17.45 -10.62 12.48
CA MET A 74 18.11 -9.55 13.22
C MET A 74 17.10 -8.84 14.12
N GLY A 75 17.56 -8.33 15.26
CA GLY A 75 16.85 -7.28 16.00
C GLY A 75 16.65 -6.02 15.15
N ARG A 76 15.95 -5.01 15.69
CA ARG A 76 15.59 -3.74 15.01
C ARG A 76 16.65 -3.33 13.99
N PRO A 77 16.28 -3.10 12.71
CA PRO A 77 17.27 -2.85 11.68
C PRO A 77 18.10 -1.63 12.07
N LYS A 78 19.43 -1.83 12.22
CA LYS A 78 20.37 -0.73 12.01
C LYS A 78 20.04 -0.14 10.64
N PRO A 79 20.09 1.19 10.43
CA PRO A 79 19.87 1.75 9.11
C PRO A 79 20.88 1.10 8.16
N ALA A 80 20.40 0.18 7.32
CA ALA A 80 21.23 -0.34 6.25
C ALA A 80 21.54 0.86 5.34
N PRO A 81 22.80 1.02 4.88
CA PRO A 81 23.09 2.02 3.88
C PRO A 81 22.21 1.79 2.65
N ILE A 82 22.00 2.81 1.84
CA ILE A 82 21.44 2.63 0.50
C ILE A 82 22.29 1.58 -0.21
N THR A 83 21.66 0.50 -0.68
CA THR A 83 22.37 -0.65 -1.25
C THR A 83 22.25 -0.74 -2.75
N LEU A 84 21.27 -0.05 -3.35
CA LEU A 84 21.04 0.02 -4.79
C LEU A 84 20.74 1.45 -5.22
N ASP A 85 21.27 1.80 -6.38
CA ASP A 85 21.08 3.06 -7.12
C ASP A 85 20.09 2.91 -8.29
N ARG A 86 19.33 1.80 -8.30
CA ARG A 86 18.27 1.52 -9.27
C ARG A 86 17.17 0.65 -8.68
N TRP A 87 16.01 0.61 -9.34
CA TRP A 87 14.96 -0.34 -9.01
C TRP A 87 15.49 -1.78 -9.07
N PRO A 88 15.18 -2.61 -8.06
CA PRO A 88 15.40 -4.05 -8.19
C PRO A 88 14.41 -4.66 -9.20
N PRO A 89 14.71 -5.88 -9.71
CA PRO A 89 13.86 -6.57 -10.69
C PRO A 89 12.40 -6.72 -10.28
N ARG A 90 11.54 -7.08 -11.24
CA ARG A 90 10.07 -7.04 -11.06
C ARG A 90 9.55 -7.87 -9.89
N GLY A 91 10.25 -8.95 -9.51
CA GLY A 91 9.89 -9.78 -8.34
C GLY A 91 9.96 -9.06 -6.99
N TRP A 92 10.54 -7.87 -6.91
CA TRP A 92 10.70 -7.08 -5.69
C TRP A 92 9.65 -5.97 -5.58
N LEU A 93 9.14 -5.74 -4.37
CA LEU A 93 8.28 -4.59 -4.05
C LEU A 93 8.85 -3.81 -2.86
N PRO A 94 8.62 -2.49 -2.78
CA PRO A 94 8.98 -1.73 -1.60
C PRO A 94 8.03 -2.11 -0.46
N VAL A 95 8.52 -2.20 0.78
CA VAL A 95 7.74 -2.70 1.93
C VAL A 95 7.77 -1.80 3.15
N HIS A 96 8.90 -1.17 3.43
CA HIS A 96 9.06 -0.28 4.58
C HIS A 96 9.70 1.01 4.12
N ALA A 97 9.24 2.12 4.69
CA ALA A 97 9.97 3.36 4.64
C ALA A 97 10.87 3.48 5.87
N VAL A 98 12.08 3.98 5.68
CA VAL A 98 13.02 4.28 6.74
C VAL A 98 13.39 5.74 6.65
N GLU A 99 13.34 6.43 7.78
CA GLU A 99 13.74 7.83 7.88
C GLU A 99 15.26 7.93 7.67
N THR A 100 15.66 8.65 6.63
CA THR A 100 17.07 8.86 6.26
C THR A 100 17.46 10.35 6.25
N GLY A 101 16.73 11.19 6.99
CA GLY A 101 16.87 12.64 6.98
C GLY A 101 15.66 13.30 6.33
N ALA A 102 15.87 14.13 5.31
CA ALA A 102 14.82 14.95 4.69
C ALA A 102 13.84 14.17 3.80
N ALA A 103 14.24 12.99 3.32
CA ALA A 103 13.41 12.12 2.48
C ALA A 103 13.47 10.67 3.00
N PRO A 104 12.40 9.87 2.79
CA PRO A 104 12.40 8.46 3.14
C PRO A 104 13.29 7.64 2.19
N ALA A 105 13.84 6.54 2.71
CA ALA A 105 14.37 5.43 1.93
C ALA A 105 13.45 4.23 2.03
N PHE A 106 13.58 3.28 1.11
CA PHE A 106 12.66 2.15 0.98
C PHE A 106 13.40 0.83 1.03
N ASP A 107 13.02 -0.03 1.99
CA ASP A 107 13.41 -1.44 1.96
C ASP A 107 12.56 -2.20 0.96
N TRP A 108 13.18 -3.13 0.25
CA TRP A 108 12.54 -3.99 -0.74
C TRP A 108 12.56 -5.44 -0.29
N VAL A 109 11.48 -6.13 -0.60
CA VAL A 109 11.32 -7.57 -0.35
C VAL A 109 10.95 -8.25 -1.65
N TRP A 110 11.53 -9.40 -1.89
CA TRP A 110 11.22 -10.25 -3.02
C TRP A 110 9.95 -11.06 -2.72
N PHE A 111 8.93 -10.83 -3.55
CA PHE A 111 7.66 -11.56 -3.59
C PHE A 111 7.61 -12.58 -4.73
N GLY A 112 8.52 -12.48 -5.71
CA GLY A 112 8.47 -13.29 -6.92
C GLY A 112 7.20 -13.02 -7.72
N ALA A 113 6.60 -14.07 -8.28
CA ALA A 113 5.32 -14.01 -9.00
C ALA A 113 4.09 -14.29 -8.11
N GLN A 114 4.27 -14.46 -6.78
CA GLN A 114 3.17 -14.86 -5.91
C GLN A 114 2.11 -13.74 -5.78
N PRO A 115 0.81 -14.08 -5.78
CA PRO A 115 -0.28 -13.11 -5.60
C PRO A 115 -0.19 -12.35 -4.27
N LEU A 116 -0.79 -11.16 -4.22
CA LEU A 116 -1.01 -10.41 -2.98
C LEU A 116 -2.41 -10.73 -2.45
N ASP A 117 -2.50 -11.73 -1.56
CA ASP A 117 -3.77 -12.36 -1.16
C ASP A 117 -4.22 -12.04 0.28
N ALA A 118 -3.47 -11.22 1.03
CA ALA A 118 -3.84 -10.83 2.39
C ALA A 118 -4.69 -9.55 2.45
N PRO A 119 -5.50 -9.35 3.51
CA PRO A 119 -6.33 -8.16 3.67
C PRO A 119 -5.57 -6.83 3.72
N PHE A 120 -4.34 -6.86 4.26
CA PHE A 120 -3.45 -5.70 4.36
C PHE A 120 -2.09 -6.01 3.76
N TYR A 121 -1.48 -5.00 3.11
CA TYR A 121 -0.13 -5.16 2.56
C TYR A 121 0.90 -5.50 3.65
N GLY A 122 0.74 -4.93 4.85
CA GLY A 122 1.56 -5.27 6.02
C GLY A 122 1.57 -6.75 6.41
N ASP A 123 0.50 -7.49 6.13
CA ASP A 123 0.40 -8.91 6.44
C ASP A 123 1.23 -9.75 5.46
N MET A 124 1.23 -9.35 4.19
CA MET A 124 2.10 -9.92 3.15
C MET A 124 3.57 -9.73 3.50
N ILE A 125 3.95 -8.53 3.98
CA ILE A 125 5.34 -8.25 4.35
C ILE A 125 5.82 -9.20 5.45
N ARG A 126 5.01 -9.43 6.50
CA ARG A 126 5.38 -10.34 7.59
C ARG A 126 5.64 -11.77 7.10
N ARG A 127 4.84 -12.25 6.13
CA ARG A 127 5.01 -13.56 5.50
C ARG A 127 6.29 -13.65 4.67
N PHE A 128 6.59 -12.65 3.85
CA PHE A 128 7.68 -12.72 2.87
C PHE A 128 9.03 -12.26 3.43
N ALA A 129 9.07 -11.23 4.25
CA ALA A 129 10.31 -10.71 4.85
C ALA A 129 11.00 -11.75 5.77
N ALA A 130 10.22 -12.70 6.31
CA ALA A 130 10.74 -13.78 7.14
C ALA A 130 11.46 -14.88 6.33
N ARG A 131 11.34 -14.91 4.99
CA ARG A 131 11.96 -15.95 4.15
C ARG A 131 13.48 -15.84 4.15
N PRO A 132 14.22 -16.97 4.08
CA PRO A 132 15.68 -16.96 4.06
C PRO A 132 16.27 -16.05 2.99
N PHE A 133 15.70 -16.06 1.78
CA PHE A 133 16.10 -15.20 0.68
C PHE A 133 16.06 -13.71 1.08
N ASN A 134 14.93 -13.21 1.56
CA ASN A 134 14.77 -11.80 1.93
C ASN A 134 15.62 -11.38 3.14
N ARG A 135 15.96 -12.32 4.03
CA ARG A 135 16.89 -12.04 5.13
C ARG A 135 18.33 -11.90 4.63
N MET A 136 18.71 -12.75 3.67
CA MET A 136 20.03 -12.76 3.06
C MET A 136 20.25 -11.61 2.08
N PHE A 137 19.22 -11.21 1.33
CA PHE A 137 19.26 -10.18 0.30
C PHE A 137 18.44 -8.97 0.74
N ARG A 138 19.11 -8.04 1.44
CA ARG A 138 18.49 -6.80 1.88
C ARG A 138 18.77 -5.71 0.86
N ILE A 139 17.71 -5.18 0.28
CA ILE A 139 17.78 -4.14 -0.72
C ILE A 139 17.13 -2.88 -0.18
N ARG A 140 17.83 -1.76 -0.32
CA ARG A 140 17.34 -0.43 -0.01
C ARG A 140 17.68 0.56 -1.11
N THR A 141 16.70 1.38 -1.50
CA THR A 141 16.86 2.54 -2.38
C THR A 141 16.44 3.80 -1.64
N ASP A 142 17.00 4.95 -1.97
CA ASP A 142 16.46 6.24 -1.49
C ASP A 142 15.30 6.71 -2.39
N LEU A 143 14.65 7.83 -2.01
CA LEU A 143 13.57 8.42 -2.80
C LEU A 143 14.05 8.91 -4.18
N ALA A 144 15.25 9.49 -4.26
CA ALA A 144 15.80 9.97 -5.53
C ALA A 144 15.96 8.81 -6.52
N THR A 145 16.60 7.71 -6.09
CA THR A 145 16.71 6.47 -6.86
C THR A 145 15.35 5.93 -7.26
N LEU A 146 14.36 5.92 -6.35
CA LEU A 146 13.00 5.46 -6.66
C LEU A 146 12.40 6.27 -7.81
N VAL A 147 12.63 7.59 -7.87
CA VAL A 147 12.12 8.48 -8.91
C VAL A 147 12.94 8.37 -10.20
N ASP A 148 14.26 8.53 -10.11
CA ASP A 148 15.17 8.66 -11.26
C ASP A 148 15.28 7.37 -12.08
N THR A 149 15.15 6.22 -11.40
CA THR A 149 15.20 4.91 -12.04
C THR A 149 13.82 4.27 -12.18
N SER A 150 12.77 5.08 -12.02
CA SER A 150 11.41 4.61 -12.29
C SER A 150 11.33 4.14 -13.74
N ASP A 151 11.07 2.84 -13.89
CA ASP A 151 10.81 2.27 -15.19
C ASP A 151 9.41 2.76 -15.59
N THR A 152 9.37 3.83 -16.39
CA THR A 152 8.13 4.43 -16.88
C THR A 152 7.32 3.45 -17.75
N ALA A 153 7.89 2.30 -18.14
CA ALA A 153 7.20 1.20 -18.78
C ALA A 153 6.71 0.11 -17.78
N ALA A 154 6.99 0.21 -16.47
CA ALA A 154 6.82 -0.90 -15.51
C ALA A 154 5.43 -1.04 -14.84
N GLY A 155 4.48 -0.15 -15.08
CA GLY A 155 3.13 -0.36 -14.54
C GLY A 155 2.06 0.47 -15.23
N PRO A 156 0.87 -0.11 -15.50
CA PRO A 156 -0.26 0.67 -15.97
C PRO A 156 -0.64 1.73 -14.93
N ALA A 157 -1.24 2.83 -15.37
CA ALA A 157 -1.90 3.75 -14.44
C ALA A 157 -2.87 2.96 -13.53
N PRO A 158 -2.98 3.28 -12.23
CA PRO A 158 -3.90 2.58 -11.36
C PRO A 158 -5.32 2.62 -11.91
N ALA A 159 -6.02 1.49 -11.78
CA ALA A 159 -7.43 1.40 -12.16
C ALA A 159 -8.32 2.20 -11.21
N GLY A 160 -7.86 2.49 -9.99
CA GLY A 160 -8.56 3.40 -9.10
C GLY A 160 -7.92 3.58 -7.72
N PHE A 161 -8.31 4.67 -7.05
CA PHE A 161 -7.99 4.94 -5.65
C PHE A 161 -9.25 4.88 -4.78
N ILE A 162 -9.16 4.19 -3.64
CA ILE A 162 -10.22 4.13 -2.63
C ILE A 162 -9.82 5.02 -1.45
N HIS A 163 -10.32 6.25 -1.46
CA HIS A 163 -10.33 7.13 -0.29
C HIS A 163 -11.50 6.77 0.62
N HIS A 164 -11.41 7.09 1.91
CA HIS A 164 -12.48 6.76 2.84
C HIS A 164 -12.46 7.57 4.14
N MET A 165 -13.63 7.78 4.74
CA MET A 165 -13.80 8.53 5.99
C MET A 165 -13.26 7.79 7.23
N SER A 166 -12.98 6.49 7.11
CA SER A 166 -12.59 5.55 8.17
C SER A 166 -13.78 4.76 8.74
N ARG A 167 -13.53 3.49 9.10
CA ARG A 167 -14.54 2.54 9.65
C ARG A 167 -15.85 2.45 8.84
N CYS A 168 -15.79 2.71 7.53
CA CYS A 168 -16.93 2.78 6.61
C CYS A 168 -16.92 1.65 5.56
N GLY A 169 -16.29 0.51 5.87
CA GLY A 169 -16.28 -0.66 4.97
C GLY A 169 -15.24 -0.64 3.86
N SER A 170 -14.23 0.24 3.89
CA SER A 170 -13.17 0.26 2.86
C SER A 170 -12.41 -1.07 2.73
N THR A 171 -12.15 -1.78 3.84
CA THR A 171 -11.55 -3.12 3.80
C THR A 171 -12.47 -4.13 3.07
N LEU A 172 -13.79 -4.07 3.26
CA LEU A 172 -14.73 -4.93 2.53
C LEU A 172 -14.65 -4.68 1.03
N VAL A 173 -14.68 -3.41 0.60
CA VAL A 173 -14.55 -3.04 -0.82
C VAL A 173 -13.25 -3.58 -1.41
N ALA A 174 -12.12 -3.39 -0.71
CA ALA A 174 -10.83 -3.90 -1.16
C ALA A 174 -10.83 -5.44 -1.29
N GLN A 175 -11.39 -6.16 -0.30
CA GLN A 175 -11.48 -7.62 -0.34
C GLN A 175 -12.39 -8.13 -1.47
N MET A 176 -13.53 -7.47 -1.71
CA MET A 176 -14.42 -7.83 -2.81
C MET A 176 -13.76 -7.59 -4.16
N LEU A 177 -13.12 -6.43 -4.39
CA LEU A 177 -12.40 -6.17 -5.64
C LEU A 177 -11.20 -7.11 -5.83
N GLY A 178 -10.53 -7.51 -4.75
CA GLY A 178 -9.43 -8.47 -4.74
C GLY A 178 -9.86 -9.93 -4.89
N ALA A 179 -11.16 -10.23 -5.01
CA ALA A 179 -11.65 -11.58 -5.27
C ALA A 179 -11.29 -12.06 -6.70
N ASP A 180 -11.04 -11.13 -7.62
CA ASP A 180 -10.56 -11.44 -8.97
C ASP A 180 -9.04 -11.68 -8.96
N PRO A 181 -8.54 -12.83 -9.45
CA PRO A 181 -7.12 -13.16 -9.44
C PRO A 181 -6.26 -12.28 -10.38
N HIS A 182 -6.87 -11.53 -11.29
CA HIS A 182 -6.20 -10.58 -12.18
C HIS A 182 -6.15 -9.15 -11.60
N HIS A 183 -6.68 -8.95 -10.39
CA HIS A 183 -6.58 -7.68 -9.68
C HIS A 183 -5.47 -7.73 -8.63
N VAL A 184 -4.66 -6.69 -8.60
CA VAL A 184 -3.74 -6.39 -7.51
C VAL A 184 -4.38 -5.33 -6.63
N MET A 185 -4.80 -5.75 -5.43
CA MET A 185 -5.38 -4.87 -4.42
C MET A 185 -4.33 -4.51 -3.36
N LEU A 186 -3.90 -3.26 -3.33
CA LEU A 186 -2.91 -2.75 -2.38
C LEU A 186 -3.61 -1.95 -1.27
N SER A 187 -3.75 -2.56 -0.10
CA SER A 187 -4.38 -1.94 1.08
C SER A 187 -3.35 -1.30 2.01
N GLU A 188 -3.41 0.03 2.11
CA GLU A 188 -2.62 0.88 3.02
C GLU A 188 -1.11 0.56 2.97
N PRO A 189 -0.46 0.59 1.78
CA PRO A 189 0.96 0.26 1.68
C PRO A 189 1.83 1.33 2.35
N ALA A 190 2.59 0.94 3.37
CA ALA A 190 3.46 1.85 4.14
C ALA A 190 4.44 2.71 3.28
N PRO A 191 5.03 2.21 2.18
CA PRO A 191 5.84 3.05 1.29
C PRO A 191 5.06 4.22 0.68
N LEU A 192 3.79 3.99 0.29
CA LEU A 192 2.92 5.04 -0.23
C LEU A 192 2.63 6.08 0.86
N ASP A 193 2.27 5.61 2.07
CA ASP A 193 2.03 6.47 3.23
C ASP A 193 3.23 7.40 3.49
N ALA A 194 4.46 6.86 3.47
CA ALA A 194 5.67 7.63 3.67
C ALA A 194 5.91 8.70 2.60
N VAL A 195 5.65 8.40 1.33
CA VAL A 195 5.75 9.38 0.24
C VAL A 195 4.70 10.47 0.39
N VAL A 196 3.45 10.12 0.75
CA VAL A 196 2.39 11.10 0.98
C VAL A 196 2.75 12.00 2.16
N ARG A 197 3.25 11.45 3.28
CA ARG A 197 3.71 12.25 4.43
C ARG A 197 4.83 13.20 4.02
N TRP A 198 5.87 12.68 3.37
CA TRP A 198 6.98 13.48 2.88
C TRP A 198 6.50 14.62 1.97
N ALA A 199 5.59 14.34 1.04
CA ALA A 199 5.08 15.35 0.11
C ALA A 199 4.26 16.45 0.82
N LEU A 200 3.52 16.12 1.88
CA LEU A 200 2.74 17.11 2.63
C LEU A 200 3.56 17.93 3.63
N GLN A 201 4.70 17.41 4.06
CA GLN A 201 5.51 18.01 5.13
C GLN A 201 6.80 18.67 4.63
N SER A 202 7.27 18.31 3.43
CA SER A 202 8.46 18.91 2.84
C SER A 202 8.12 20.20 2.08
N GLU A 203 9.15 21.02 1.88
CA GLU A 203 9.11 22.19 0.98
C GLU A 203 9.41 21.80 -0.48
N ALA A 204 9.37 20.51 -0.81
CA ALA A 204 9.64 20.03 -2.16
C ALA A 204 8.63 20.63 -3.16
N PRO A 205 9.08 21.10 -4.33
CA PRO A 205 8.20 21.59 -5.37
C PRO A 205 7.12 20.57 -5.77
N ARG A 206 5.96 21.06 -6.22
CA ARG A 206 4.83 20.22 -6.58
C ARG A 206 5.16 19.15 -7.63
N TYR A 207 6.04 19.46 -8.58
CA TYR A 207 6.45 18.51 -9.61
C TYR A 207 7.23 17.32 -9.02
N ASP A 208 8.09 17.56 -8.02
CA ASP A 208 8.83 16.51 -7.30
C ASP A 208 7.89 15.64 -6.46
N GLN A 209 6.93 16.27 -5.76
CA GLN A 209 5.90 15.55 -5.02
C GLN A 209 5.10 14.59 -5.94
N VAL A 210 4.74 15.07 -7.13
CA VAL A 210 4.03 14.27 -8.14
C VAL A 210 4.91 13.14 -8.67
N ALA A 211 6.18 13.41 -8.97
CA ALA A 211 7.13 12.40 -9.46
C ALA A 211 7.34 11.29 -8.42
N ALA A 212 7.53 11.65 -7.15
CA ALA A 212 7.64 10.71 -6.04
C ALA A 212 6.39 9.83 -5.89
N LEU A 213 5.19 10.43 -5.93
CA LEU A 213 3.95 9.68 -5.82
C LEU A 213 3.76 8.71 -7.00
N ARG A 214 4.07 9.15 -8.23
CA ARG A 214 4.04 8.30 -9.42
C ARG A 214 5.00 7.12 -9.30
N ALA A 215 6.23 7.39 -8.88
CA ALA A 215 7.27 6.39 -8.75
C ALA A 215 6.91 5.30 -7.73
N VAL A 216 6.42 5.66 -6.54
CA VAL A 216 6.05 4.67 -5.51
C VAL A 216 4.82 3.85 -5.93
N VAL A 217 3.84 4.48 -6.59
CA VAL A 217 2.65 3.78 -7.11
C VAL A 217 3.04 2.81 -8.22
N ALA A 218 3.89 3.21 -9.16
CA ALA A 218 4.40 2.33 -10.21
C ALA A 218 5.24 1.18 -9.63
N ALA A 219 6.06 1.46 -8.61
CA ALA A 219 6.85 0.43 -7.94
C ALA A 219 5.97 -0.61 -7.22
N LEU A 220 4.93 -0.17 -6.50
CA LEU A 220 4.00 -1.06 -5.79
C LEU A 220 3.07 -1.83 -6.75
N GLY A 221 2.64 -1.18 -7.83
CA GLY A 221 1.68 -1.71 -8.81
C GLY A 221 2.28 -2.48 -9.97
N ARG A 222 3.60 -2.73 -9.99
CA ARG A 222 4.27 -3.45 -11.08
C ARG A 222 3.64 -4.84 -11.29
N ASP A 223 3.48 -5.23 -12.56
CA ASP A 223 3.01 -6.57 -12.90
C ASP A 223 4.13 -7.60 -12.67
N ARG A 224 4.00 -8.38 -11.61
CA ARG A 224 4.97 -9.41 -11.21
C ARG A 224 4.66 -10.80 -11.77
N SER A 225 3.40 -11.07 -12.04
CA SER A 225 2.93 -12.39 -12.49
C SER A 225 2.80 -12.49 -14.00
N GLY A 226 2.76 -11.37 -14.72
CA GLY A 226 2.44 -11.33 -16.14
C GLY A 226 0.93 -11.46 -16.41
N GLN A 227 0.10 -11.47 -15.36
CA GLN A 227 -1.35 -11.70 -15.41
C GLN A 227 -2.14 -10.58 -14.73
N THR A 228 -1.48 -9.50 -14.32
CA THR A 228 -2.13 -8.38 -13.66
C THR A 228 -2.87 -7.54 -14.68
N HIS A 229 -4.19 -7.47 -14.58
CA HIS A 229 -5.00 -6.61 -15.45
C HIS A 229 -5.29 -5.26 -14.80
N ARG A 230 -5.42 -5.22 -13.47
CA ARG A 230 -5.78 -4.00 -12.74
C ARG A 230 -5.02 -3.87 -11.44
N VAL A 231 -4.69 -2.64 -11.09
CA VAL A 231 -4.10 -2.29 -9.80
C VAL A 231 -5.00 -1.26 -9.13
N VAL A 232 -5.47 -1.56 -7.92
CA VAL A 232 -6.32 -0.67 -7.14
C VAL A 232 -5.66 -0.43 -5.79
N PHE A 233 -5.63 0.83 -5.36
CA PHE A 233 -5.05 1.21 -4.08
C PHE A 233 -6.14 1.62 -3.10
N LYS A 234 -6.22 0.92 -1.98
CA LYS A 234 -6.97 1.39 -0.82
C LYS A 234 -6.02 2.20 0.04
N LEU A 235 -6.34 3.48 0.16
CA LEU A 235 -5.51 4.45 0.84
C LEU A 235 -5.82 4.46 2.34
N ASP A 236 -4.92 5.02 3.14
CA ASP A 236 -5.24 5.35 4.53
C ASP A 236 -6.30 6.46 4.55
N SER A 237 -7.18 6.45 5.55
CA SER A 237 -8.28 7.44 5.60
C SER A 237 -7.80 8.89 5.56
N TRP A 238 -6.64 9.16 6.14
CA TRP A 238 -6.08 10.50 6.19
C TRP A 238 -5.52 10.95 4.82
N HIS A 239 -5.19 10.04 3.90
CA HIS A 239 -4.74 10.40 2.54
C HIS A 239 -5.79 11.20 1.75
N ALA A 240 -7.04 11.27 2.21
CA ALA A 240 -8.04 12.20 1.69
C ALA A 240 -7.56 13.68 1.73
N VAL A 241 -6.74 14.08 2.72
CA VAL A 241 -6.17 15.44 2.74
C VAL A 241 -5.16 15.68 1.61
N ALA A 242 -4.60 14.61 1.06
CA ALA A 242 -3.69 14.64 -0.08
C ALA A 242 -4.42 14.44 -1.43
N LEU A 243 -5.76 14.47 -1.46
CA LEU A 243 -6.53 14.28 -2.70
C LEU A 243 -6.04 15.17 -3.87
N PRO A 244 -5.69 16.46 -3.68
CA PRO A 244 -5.10 17.27 -4.75
C PRO A 244 -3.80 16.70 -5.32
N LEU A 245 -2.98 16.04 -4.49
CA LEU A 245 -1.72 15.41 -4.91
C LEU A 245 -2.00 14.18 -5.76
N PHE A 246 -2.92 13.32 -5.32
CA PHE A 246 -3.37 12.18 -6.11
C PHE A 246 -3.96 12.61 -7.46
N ARG A 247 -4.81 13.63 -7.49
CA ARG A 247 -5.39 14.17 -8.74
C ARG A 247 -4.33 14.81 -9.66
N ALA A 248 -3.33 15.49 -9.10
CA ALA A 248 -2.24 16.04 -9.89
C ALA A 248 -1.33 14.94 -10.48
N ALA A 249 -1.08 13.87 -9.72
CA ALA A 249 -0.27 12.76 -10.16
C ALA A 249 -1.00 11.86 -11.18
N PHE A 250 -2.30 11.64 -10.99
CA PHE A 250 -3.11 10.72 -11.78
C PHE A 250 -4.44 11.38 -12.18
N PRO A 251 -4.40 12.36 -13.10
CA PRO A 251 -5.59 13.15 -13.46
C PRO A 251 -6.71 12.30 -14.06
N GLU A 252 -6.37 11.20 -14.76
CA GLU A 252 -7.34 10.31 -15.41
C GLU A 252 -7.79 9.15 -14.52
N THR A 253 -7.12 8.90 -13.39
CA THR A 253 -7.45 7.75 -12.54
C THR A 253 -8.71 8.04 -11.72
N PRO A 254 -9.76 7.21 -11.83
CA PRO A 254 -10.98 7.38 -11.05
C PRO A 254 -10.70 7.12 -9.57
N TRP A 255 -11.49 7.76 -8.71
CA TRP A 255 -11.41 7.53 -7.27
C TRP A 255 -12.78 7.44 -6.65
N VAL A 256 -12.87 6.72 -5.53
CA VAL A 256 -14.07 6.65 -4.72
C VAL A 256 -13.80 7.22 -3.34
N PHE A 257 -14.81 7.83 -2.73
CA PHE A 257 -14.80 8.16 -1.31
C PHE A 257 -15.93 7.43 -0.59
N LEU A 258 -15.54 6.52 0.28
CA LEU A 258 -16.45 5.72 1.10
C LEU A 258 -16.70 6.43 2.43
N TYR A 259 -17.95 6.54 2.82
CA TYR A 259 -18.34 7.11 4.12
C TYR A 259 -19.48 6.31 4.74
N ARG A 260 -19.80 6.62 5.99
CA ARG A 260 -20.80 5.95 6.81
C ARG A 260 -21.34 6.97 7.81
N ASP A 261 -22.49 6.68 8.39
CA ASP A 261 -23.05 7.44 9.51
C ASP A 261 -21.97 7.77 10.57
N PRO A 262 -21.82 9.05 10.96
CA PRO A 262 -20.77 9.46 11.88
C PRO A 262 -20.80 8.76 13.24
N VAL A 263 -21.99 8.46 13.79
CA VAL A 263 -22.12 7.76 15.07
C VAL A 263 -21.53 6.36 14.97
N GLU A 264 -21.83 5.66 13.88
CA GLU A 264 -21.34 4.29 13.66
C GLU A 264 -19.81 4.24 13.49
N ILE A 265 -19.22 5.28 12.90
CA ILE A 265 -17.76 5.43 12.82
C ILE A 265 -17.18 5.74 14.20
N LEU A 266 -17.73 6.70 14.93
CA LEU A 266 -17.22 7.13 16.24
C LEU A 266 -17.28 6.00 17.27
N VAL A 267 -18.38 5.25 17.34
CA VAL A 267 -18.49 4.05 18.20
C VAL A 267 -17.43 3.01 17.81
N SER A 268 -17.21 2.81 16.50
CA SER A 268 -16.15 1.91 16.05
C SER A 268 -14.75 2.38 16.46
N GLN A 269 -14.49 3.68 16.46
CA GLN A 269 -13.22 4.25 16.91
C GLN A 269 -13.08 4.16 18.44
N GLN A 270 -14.16 4.35 19.19
CA GLN A 270 -14.14 4.23 20.64
C GLN A 270 -13.78 2.82 21.10
N ARG A 271 -14.31 1.79 20.42
CA ARG A 271 -13.94 0.39 20.66
C ARG A 271 -12.50 0.06 20.25
N GLN A 272 -12.04 0.61 19.13
CA GLN A 272 -10.69 0.40 18.63
C GLN A 272 -10.22 1.60 17.82
N ARG A 273 -9.33 2.41 18.38
CA ARG A 273 -8.82 3.61 17.72
C ARG A 273 -7.94 3.27 16.53
N GLY A 274 -8.13 3.98 15.43
CA GLY A 274 -7.13 4.08 14.36
C GLY A 274 -6.03 5.06 14.74
N ILE A 275 -4.82 4.85 14.22
CA ILE A 275 -3.65 5.70 14.51
C ILE A 275 -3.93 7.19 14.24
N HIS A 276 -4.69 7.49 13.20
CA HIS A 276 -5.06 8.85 12.79
C HIS A 276 -6.06 9.53 13.74
N THR A 277 -6.70 8.78 14.63
CA THR A 277 -7.65 9.32 15.63
C THR A 277 -7.05 9.39 17.04
N VAL A 278 -5.73 9.22 17.17
CA VAL A 278 -5.01 9.39 18.43
C VAL A 278 -4.11 10.62 18.30
N PRO A 279 -4.28 11.65 19.17
CA PRO A 279 -3.44 12.84 19.13
C PRO A 279 -1.94 12.50 19.18
N GLY A 280 -1.15 13.16 18.34
CA GLY A 280 0.31 13.03 18.30
C GLY A 280 0.85 11.85 17.49
N LEU A 281 0.02 10.89 17.03
CA LEU A 281 0.51 9.79 16.19
C LEU A 281 0.54 10.12 14.69
N LEU A 282 -0.30 11.06 14.25
CA LEU A 282 -0.11 11.76 12.98
C LEU A 282 0.43 13.16 13.25
N PRO A 283 1.44 13.63 12.48
CA PRO A 283 1.90 15.01 12.56
C PRO A 283 0.74 16.00 12.34
N THR A 284 0.71 17.07 13.16
CA THR A 284 -0.30 18.14 13.06
C THR A 284 -0.27 18.84 11.70
N SER A 285 0.89 18.90 11.03
CA SER A 285 0.99 19.46 9.68
C SER A 285 0.22 18.68 8.61
N ILE A 286 -0.19 17.44 8.88
CA ILE A 286 -0.97 16.61 7.96
C ILE A 286 -2.46 16.74 8.24
N VAL A 287 -2.85 16.49 9.49
CA VAL A 287 -4.24 16.66 9.96
C VAL A 287 -4.23 17.75 11.03
N ASP A 288 -4.37 18.99 10.57
CA ASP A 288 -4.29 20.18 11.42
C ASP A 288 -5.54 20.33 12.30
N ILE A 289 -5.48 19.68 13.47
CA ILE A 289 -6.52 19.80 14.51
C ILE A 289 -5.98 20.71 15.62
N ALA A 290 -6.32 21.99 15.54
CA ALA A 290 -5.94 22.99 16.53
C ALA A 290 -6.35 22.58 17.95
N GLY A 291 -5.39 22.58 18.88
CA GLY A 291 -5.61 22.17 20.28
C GLY A 291 -5.86 20.67 20.47
N GLY A 292 -5.58 19.84 19.46
CA GLY A 292 -5.93 18.41 19.47
C GLY A 292 -5.30 17.58 20.60
N ALA A 293 -4.14 17.99 21.13
CA ALA A 293 -3.46 17.28 22.22
C ALA A 293 -4.27 17.27 23.54
N ASP A 294 -5.04 18.33 23.79
CA ASP A 294 -5.82 18.50 25.02
C ASP A 294 -7.30 18.11 24.83
N MET A 295 -7.70 17.66 23.64
CA MET A 295 -9.07 17.27 23.35
C MET A 295 -9.40 15.89 23.92
N ALA A 296 -10.64 15.74 24.40
CA ALA A 296 -11.21 14.42 24.66
C ALA A 296 -11.14 13.54 23.40
N ALA A 297 -10.83 12.25 23.58
CA ALA A 297 -10.51 11.34 22.47
C ALA A 297 -11.63 11.25 21.40
N ASP A 298 -12.91 11.18 21.81
CA ASP A 298 -14.03 11.11 20.87
C ASP A 298 -14.24 12.43 20.11
N ARG A 299 -13.99 13.57 20.76
CA ARG A 299 -14.01 14.88 20.11
C ARG A 299 -12.87 15.01 19.09
N TYR A 300 -11.65 14.60 19.45
CA TYR A 300 -10.53 14.59 18.51
C TYR A 300 -10.82 13.69 17.30
N ALA A 301 -11.33 12.48 17.53
CA ALA A 301 -11.73 11.59 16.45
C ALA A 301 -12.77 12.25 15.53
N ALA A 302 -13.80 12.90 16.08
CA ALA A 302 -14.78 13.65 15.28
C ALA A 302 -14.13 14.79 14.45
N CYS A 303 -13.20 15.56 15.03
CA CYS A 303 -12.46 16.60 14.30
C CYS A 303 -11.66 16.01 13.12
N VAL A 304 -11.03 14.85 13.31
CA VAL A 304 -10.31 14.14 12.24
C VAL A 304 -11.27 13.69 11.12
N LEU A 305 -12.41 13.09 11.47
CA LEU A 305 -13.43 12.67 10.48
C LEU A 305 -13.98 13.87 9.70
N LYS A 306 -14.28 14.97 10.41
CA LYS A 306 -14.70 16.24 9.81
C LYS A 306 -13.66 16.72 8.80
N ARG A 307 -12.38 16.82 9.19
CA ARG A 307 -11.30 17.29 8.31
C ARG A 307 -11.12 16.42 7.06
N ILE A 308 -11.23 15.09 7.22
CA ILE A 308 -11.17 14.14 6.10
C ILE A 308 -12.31 14.37 5.11
N GLY A 309 -13.55 14.52 5.60
CA GLY A 309 -14.69 14.79 4.73
C GLY A 309 -14.63 16.18 4.09
N GLU A 310 -14.18 17.21 4.82
CA GLU A 310 -13.96 18.55 4.27
C GLU A 310 -12.93 18.52 3.13
N ALA A 311 -11.81 17.82 3.29
CA ALA A 311 -10.82 17.70 2.21
C ALA A 311 -11.40 17.12 0.91
N VAL A 312 -12.35 16.18 1.02
CA VAL A 312 -13.03 15.62 -0.15
C VAL A 312 -14.02 16.62 -0.75
N LEU A 313 -14.79 17.32 0.08
CA LEU A 313 -15.74 18.33 -0.37
C LEU A 313 -15.05 19.52 -1.05
N ASP A 314 -13.92 19.99 -0.50
CA ASP A 314 -13.15 21.13 -1.00
C ASP A 314 -12.52 20.85 -2.38
N HIS A 315 -12.31 19.57 -2.70
CA HIS A 315 -11.66 19.13 -3.94
C HIS A 315 -12.55 18.25 -4.81
N TRP A 316 -13.86 18.22 -4.50
CA TRP A 316 -14.86 17.52 -5.30
C TRP A 316 -14.89 18.12 -6.71
N PRO A 317 -14.76 17.30 -7.78
CA PRO A 317 -14.79 17.81 -9.15
C PRO A 317 -16.15 18.44 -9.43
N LEU A 318 -16.14 19.68 -9.93
CA LEU A 318 -17.34 20.40 -10.36
C LEU A 318 -17.72 20.04 -11.79
N ASP A 319 -16.79 19.48 -12.56
CA ASP A 319 -16.98 18.99 -13.91
C ASP A 319 -17.29 17.49 -13.91
N HIS A 320 -18.40 17.10 -14.54
CA HIS A 320 -18.81 15.70 -14.70
C HIS A 320 -18.01 14.99 -15.82
N SER A 321 -16.74 15.37 -16.02
CA SER A 321 -15.89 14.69 -17.00
C SER A 321 -15.77 13.20 -16.60
N PRO A 322 -16.01 12.24 -17.52
CA PRO A 322 -15.92 10.82 -17.20
C PRO A 322 -14.52 10.43 -16.69
N SER A 323 -13.49 11.05 -17.25
CA SER A 323 -12.08 10.89 -16.88
C SER A 323 -11.77 11.50 -15.51
N GLY A 324 -11.15 10.74 -14.59
CA GLY A 324 -10.70 11.27 -13.30
C GLY A 324 -11.82 11.61 -12.30
N SER A 325 -13.03 11.09 -12.53
CA SER A 325 -14.22 11.40 -11.75
C SER A 325 -14.21 10.76 -10.36
N GLY A 326 -14.75 11.51 -9.39
CA GLY A 326 -14.97 11.03 -8.02
C GLY A 326 -16.32 10.36 -7.86
N LEU A 327 -16.38 9.27 -7.08
CA LEU A 327 -17.63 8.57 -6.74
C LEU A 327 -17.86 8.56 -5.22
N LEU A 328 -19.01 9.06 -4.78
CA LEU A 328 -19.47 8.95 -3.38
C LEU A 328 -20.29 7.68 -3.18
N VAL A 329 -19.93 6.90 -2.16
CA VAL A 329 -20.67 5.69 -1.78
C VAL A 329 -20.84 5.63 -0.27
N ASP A 330 -22.10 5.52 0.17
CA ASP A 330 -22.45 5.29 1.56
C ASP A 330 -22.32 3.79 1.87
N TYR A 331 -21.78 3.45 3.04
CA TYR A 331 -21.73 2.09 3.57
C TYR A 331 -23.10 1.38 3.56
N ALA A 332 -24.21 2.12 3.72
CA ALA A 332 -25.55 1.57 3.64
C ALA A 332 -25.90 0.94 2.27
N GLU A 333 -25.11 1.23 1.23
CA GLU A 333 -25.26 0.64 -0.11
C GLU A 333 -24.43 -0.63 -0.30
N MET A 334 -23.67 -1.05 0.71
CA MET A 334 -22.84 -2.26 0.66
C MET A 334 -23.68 -3.51 0.95
N PRO A 335 -23.37 -4.65 0.32
CA PRO A 335 -22.25 -4.89 -0.60
C PRO A 335 -22.52 -4.56 -2.07
N ASP A 336 -23.79 -4.37 -2.46
CA ASP A 336 -24.20 -4.30 -3.88
C ASP A 336 -23.51 -3.17 -4.65
N ALA A 337 -23.31 -2.01 -4.02
CA ALA A 337 -22.62 -0.88 -4.64
C ALA A 337 -21.18 -1.20 -5.08
N VAL A 338 -20.51 -2.21 -4.49
CA VAL A 338 -19.18 -2.62 -4.96
C VAL A 338 -19.27 -3.17 -6.37
N VAL A 339 -20.24 -4.03 -6.62
CA VAL A 339 -20.41 -4.75 -7.87
C VAL A 339 -21.06 -3.86 -8.93
N ASP A 340 -22.04 -3.06 -8.53
CA ASP A 340 -22.90 -2.31 -9.45
C ASP A 340 -22.39 -0.90 -9.77
N ARG A 341 -21.54 -0.33 -8.90
CA ARG A 341 -21.06 1.06 -9.06
C ARG A 341 -19.55 1.16 -9.00
N ILE A 342 -18.90 0.66 -7.95
CA ILE A 342 -17.45 0.85 -7.75
C ILE A 342 -16.64 0.10 -8.81
N ALA A 343 -16.94 -1.18 -9.05
CA ALA A 343 -16.24 -1.97 -10.06
C ALA A 343 -16.36 -1.33 -11.46
N PRO A 344 -17.56 -0.99 -11.97
CA PRO A 344 -17.70 -0.30 -13.26
C PRO A 344 -16.98 1.05 -13.30
N HIS A 345 -16.99 1.81 -12.20
CA HIS A 345 -16.27 3.09 -12.08
C HIS A 345 -14.76 2.92 -12.22
N PHE A 346 -14.20 1.78 -11.80
CA PHE A 346 -12.79 1.40 -12.02
C PHE A 346 -12.57 0.65 -13.35
N GLY A 347 -13.54 0.70 -14.26
CA GLY A 347 -13.49 0.09 -15.58
C GLY A 347 -13.63 -1.43 -15.57
N PHE A 348 -14.12 -2.03 -14.49
CA PHE A 348 -14.32 -3.47 -14.35
C PHE A 348 -15.82 -3.80 -14.31
N VAL A 349 -16.30 -4.55 -15.30
CA VAL A 349 -17.69 -5.06 -15.31
C VAL A 349 -17.62 -6.54 -14.97
N PRO A 350 -17.96 -6.96 -13.73
CA PRO A 350 -17.81 -8.36 -13.34
C PRO A 350 -18.87 -9.23 -14.04
N ASP A 351 -18.44 -10.36 -14.58
CA ASP A 351 -19.30 -11.42 -15.10
C ASP A 351 -20.03 -12.18 -13.97
N ALA A 352 -20.92 -13.11 -14.29
CA ALA A 352 -21.71 -13.83 -13.28
C ALA A 352 -20.85 -14.58 -12.25
N GLY A 353 -19.72 -15.15 -12.66
CA GLY A 353 -18.81 -15.88 -11.77
C GLY A 353 -18.03 -14.92 -10.87
N GLN A 354 -17.49 -13.83 -11.43
CA GLN A 354 -16.82 -12.78 -10.69
C GLN A 354 -17.77 -12.12 -9.68
N ARG A 355 -19.01 -11.80 -10.08
CA ARG A 355 -20.05 -11.29 -9.18
C ARG A 355 -20.30 -12.24 -8.01
N ALA A 356 -20.46 -13.53 -8.28
CA ALA A 356 -20.66 -14.53 -7.24
C ALA A 356 -19.46 -14.60 -6.27
N ALA A 357 -18.23 -14.57 -6.78
CA ALA A 357 -17.02 -14.56 -5.97
C ALA A 357 -16.92 -13.32 -5.07
N MET A 358 -17.18 -12.13 -5.63
CA MET A 358 -17.22 -10.87 -4.87
C MET A 358 -18.28 -10.91 -3.77
N MET A 359 -19.49 -11.39 -4.07
CA MET A 359 -20.57 -11.48 -3.08
C MET A 359 -20.28 -12.54 -2.01
N GLN A 360 -19.58 -13.62 -2.36
CA GLN A 360 -19.14 -14.63 -1.39
C GLN A 360 -18.17 -14.04 -0.36
N VAL A 361 -17.28 -13.14 -0.78
CA VAL A 361 -16.38 -12.41 0.15
C VAL A 361 -17.18 -11.57 1.14
N ALA A 362 -18.25 -10.91 0.70
CA ALA A 362 -19.09 -10.07 1.56
C ALA A 362 -19.80 -10.83 2.70
N THR A 363 -19.86 -12.16 2.64
CA THR A 363 -20.42 -13.00 3.72
C THR A 363 -19.45 -13.20 4.90
N ARG A 364 -18.20 -12.76 4.78
CA ARG A 364 -17.13 -12.92 5.78
C ARG A 364 -16.72 -11.59 6.38
N ASP A 365 -16.20 -11.62 7.61
CA ASP A 365 -15.64 -10.40 8.21
C ASP A 365 -14.39 -9.98 7.42
N ALA A 366 -14.37 -8.73 6.95
CA ALA A 366 -13.33 -8.24 6.05
C ALA A 366 -11.93 -8.14 6.70
N LYS A 367 -11.83 -8.16 8.03
CA LYS A 367 -10.57 -8.13 8.78
C LYS A 367 -10.23 -9.46 9.45
N ALA A 368 -11.22 -10.34 9.60
CA ALA A 368 -11.08 -11.71 10.07
C ALA A 368 -11.84 -12.66 9.11
N PRO A 369 -11.28 -12.97 7.92
CA PRO A 369 -11.98 -13.71 6.87
C PRO A 369 -12.45 -15.13 7.27
N ASP A 370 -11.89 -15.67 8.36
CA ASP A 370 -12.31 -16.92 9.00
C ASP A 370 -13.71 -16.84 9.65
N ARG A 371 -14.19 -15.63 9.96
CA ARG A 371 -15.46 -15.38 10.64
C ARG A 371 -16.56 -14.97 9.66
N ARG A 372 -17.81 -15.28 9.98
CA ARG A 372 -18.97 -14.78 9.24
C ARG A 372 -19.21 -13.31 9.55
N PHE A 373 -19.57 -12.53 8.54
CA PHE A 373 -19.99 -11.14 8.74
C PHE A 373 -21.27 -11.08 9.57
N THR A 374 -21.35 -10.12 10.48
CA THR A 374 -22.56 -9.79 11.23
C THR A 374 -22.82 -8.29 11.10
N PRO A 375 -23.99 -7.86 10.60
CA PRO A 375 -24.35 -6.45 10.54
C PRO A 375 -24.25 -5.79 11.92
N ASP A 376 -23.54 -4.67 12.01
CA ASP A 376 -23.23 -4.01 13.28
C ASP A 376 -23.90 -2.63 13.45
N THR A 377 -24.66 -2.17 12.45
CA THR A 377 -25.34 -0.86 12.42
C THR A 377 -26.21 -0.62 13.66
N THR A 378 -27.18 -1.49 13.93
CA THR A 378 -28.11 -1.35 15.08
C THR A 378 -27.36 -1.39 16.41
N ALA A 379 -26.40 -2.29 16.54
CA ALA A 379 -25.60 -2.41 17.75
C ALA A 379 -24.75 -1.16 17.99
N LYS A 380 -24.11 -0.61 16.94
CA LYS A 380 -23.33 0.62 17.05
C LYS A 380 -24.19 1.83 17.43
N ARG A 381 -25.35 2.01 16.81
CA ARG A 381 -26.26 3.12 17.17
C ARG A 381 -26.74 3.05 18.61
N ARG A 382 -27.07 1.85 19.10
CA ARG A 382 -27.47 1.65 20.50
C ARG A 382 -26.33 1.95 21.47
N ASP A 383 -25.10 1.61 21.09
CA ASP A 383 -23.93 1.78 21.96
C ASP A 383 -23.33 3.22 21.88
N ALA A 384 -24.02 4.17 21.24
CA ALA A 384 -23.60 5.57 21.20
C ALA A 384 -23.70 6.21 22.59
N THR A 385 -22.57 6.67 23.12
CA THR A 385 -22.52 7.35 24.42
C THR A 385 -22.87 8.83 24.29
N PRO A 386 -23.25 9.53 25.38
CA PRO A 386 -23.48 10.98 25.34
C PRO A 386 -22.31 11.78 24.77
N GLU A 387 -21.07 11.34 25.00
CA GLU A 387 -19.86 11.96 24.45
C GLU A 387 -19.75 11.79 22.93
N ILE A 388 -20.14 10.62 22.41
CA ILE A 388 -20.23 10.38 20.96
C ILE A 388 -21.32 11.25 20.35
N GLU A 389 -22.47 11.36 21.01
CA GLU A 389 -23.58 12.21 20.55
C GLU A 389 -23.21 13.69 20.57
N ALA A 390 -22.42 14.14 21.55
CA ALA A 390 -21.88 15.50 21.56
C ALA A 390 -20.82 15.70 20.46
N ALA A 391 -19.98 14.69 20.19
CA ALA A 391 -18.93 14.77 19.19
C ALA A 391 -19.46 14.71 17.75
N ARG A 392 -20.52 13.93 17.47
CA ARG A 392 -21.06 13.76 16.11
C ARG A 392 -21.53 15.08 15.49
N VAL A 393 -21.96 16.04 16.30
CA VAL A 393 -22.38 17.38 15.86
C VAL A 393 -21.31 18.09 15.01
N LEU A 394 -20.03 17.76 15.23
CA LEU A 394 -18.92 18.29 14.44
C LEU A 394 -18.84 17.67 13.02
N VAL A 395 -19.30 16.43 12.85
CA VAL A 395 -19.16 15.65 11.61
C VAL A 395 -20.47 15.68 10.79
N ASP A 396 -21.62 15.74 11.46
CA ASP A 396 -22.95 15.72 10.84
C ASP A 396 -23.11 16.71 9.67
N PRO A 397 -22.63 17.97 9.73
CA PRO A 397 -22.73 18.90 8.60
C PRO A 397 -21.96 18.44 7.36
N VAL A 398 -20.77 17.86 7.56
CA VAL A 398 -19.94 17.33 6.47
C VAL A 398 -20.60 16.09 5.86
N HIS A 399 -21.10 15.19 6.71
CA HIS A 399 -21.86 14.02 6.27
C HIS A 399 -23.10 14.40 5.45
N ALA A 400 -23.89 15.39 5.91
CA ALA A 400 -25.06 15.87 5.19
C ALA A 400 -24.72 16.46 3.80
N ARG A 401 -23.59 17.15 3.68
CA ARG A 401 -23.10 17.67 2.39
C ARG A 401 -22.68 16.55 1.44
N LEU A 402 -21.98 15.53 1.93
CA LEU A 402 -21.63 14.33 1.15
C LEU A 402 -22.90 13.62 0.67
N GLU A 403 -23.90 13.44 1.54
CA GLU A 403 -25.20 12.87 1.17
C GLU A 403 -25.92 13.67 0.08
N THR A 404 -25.90 15.00 0.19
CA THR A 404 -26.50 15.89 -0.80
C THR A 404 -25.81 15.74 -2.16
N LEU A 405 -24.48 15.78 -2.19
CA LEU A 405 -23.71 15.59 -3.42
C LEU A 405 -23.90 14.21 -4.03
N ARG A 406 -23.91 13.15 -3.21
CA ARG A 406 -24.12 11.78 -3.67
C ARG A 406 -25.47 11.63 -4.36
N LYS A 407 -26.54 12.17 -3.76
CA LYS A 407 -27.89 12.10 -4.32
C LYS A 407 -28.02 12.93 -5.60
N ALA A 408 -27.33 14.06 -5.70
CA ALA A 408 -27.29 14.88 -6.91
C ALA A 408 -26.49 14.24 -8.05
N SER A 409 -25.51 13.39 -7.73
CA SER A 409 -24.62 12.72 -8.71
C SER A 409 -25.15 11.36 -9.18
N ARG A 410 -26.32 10.92 -8.69
CA ARG A 410 -26.97 9.70 -9.18
C ARG A 410 -27.75 10.05 -10.46
N PRO A 411 -27.51 9.35 -11.58
CA PRO A 411 -28.24 9.57 -12.82
C PRO A 411 -29.74 9.27 -12.68
#